data_AF-A0A6B1DVB0-F1
#
_entry.id   AF-A0A6B1DVB0-F1
#
_cell.length_a   1.000
_cell.length_b   1.000
_cell.length_c   1.000
_cell.angle_alpha   90.00
_cell.angle_beta   90.00
_cell.angle_gamma   90.00
#
_symmetry.space_group_name_H-M   'P 1'
#
loop_
_entity.id
_entity.type
_entity.pdbx_description
1 polymer ?
#
loop_
_entity_poly.entity_id
_entity_poly.type
_entity_poly.pdbx_seq_one_letter_code
_entity_poly.pdbx_strand_id
1 'polypeptide(L)'
;MHTTVVVRDTSRLAELLQAVSEAAGTGLLVEIHSVPPDADLAEWCLALTHRARFRGLPLAYVAADRLPGATAHRIRGNRFRSVAEAERWLATARASNPVRNGANIPRGFPGNRHAGRGRALAVFPTPGEWVRNLFGIAVFCAIAGSSLWLFLTHVQPSATLTVAPSAHVLELDVPMSASLYVQAVDNDTGLVPATWISVSHEVVGTTETTAVTREPVDKARGYLSITNLGTEGITIPAGTQVQTGTGDAIPFVTLDDAILAGGSGLQTLVQIESVEAGEEGNVPANSINTITGGWAQRVRIANPSDLTGGTSEERFAVSQRDQDYLRDVLLADVRGKALTILAPEVPPNAWLPSETVSVSIQWTNTELFNGEVADELTLTMMVLVSGLAVQTSDLVDFVLARLEAETPPRALIDPDSLDFHLESGTVNAGTELAFTVRTRARYLQAPDRQVLRTMLAGTPLADLDRNMAELDIEEPWQIRISPPEREALPTLPYRIRVETSWPATAATDS
;
A
#
# COMPACT_ATOMS: atom_id res chain seq x y z
N MET A 1 60.63 -16.58 -43.34
CA MET A 1 59.59 -17.44 -42.76
C MET A 1 58.30 -16.63 -42.69
N HIS A 2 57.14 -17.23 -42.93
CA HIS A 2 55.84 -16.57 -42.75
C HIS A 2 55.30 -16.94 -41.36
N THR A 3 54.51 -16.05 -40.76
CA THR A 3 53.87 -16.31 -39.48
C THR A 3 52.47 -16.81 -39.75
N THR A 4 52.15 -18.02 -39.27
CA THR A 4 50.82 -18.62 -39.41
C THR A 4 49.99 -18.30 -38.17
N VAL A 5 48.82 -17.72 -38.38
CA VAL A 5 47.85 -17.38 -37.34
C VAL A 5 46.61 -18.25 -37.57
N VAL A 6 46.24 -19.06 -36.57
CA VAL A 6 45.13 -20.01 -36.68
C VAL A 6 43.91 -19.46 -35.94
N VAL A 7 42.78 -19.36 -36.63
CA VAL A 7 41.49 -18.97 -36.07
C VAL A 7 40.68 -20.23 -35.73
N ARG A 8 40.27 -20.33 -34.46
CA ARG A 8 39.45 -21.40 -33.88
C ARG A 8 38.23 -20.78 -33.18
N ASP A 9 37.22 -21.57 -32.84
CA ASP A 9 35.99 -21.11 -32.16
C ASP A 9 36.22 -20.36 -30.84
N THR A 10 37.36 -20.57 -30.18
CA THR A 10 37.72 -19.88 -28.93
C THR A 10 38.56 -18.61 -29.12
N SER A 11 38.95 -18.29 -30.35
CA SER A 11 39.84 -17.16 -30.64
C SER A 11 39.11 -15.83 -30.48
N ARG A 12 39.73 -14.84 -29.82
CA ARG A 12 39.22 -13.45 -29.75
C ARG A 12 39.93 -12.55 -30.77
N LEU A 13 39.23 -11.60 -31.37
CA LEU A 13 39.81 -10.67 -32.37
C LEU A 13 41.05 -9.92 -31.86
N ALA A 14 41.05 -9.51 -30.58
CA ALA A 14 42.16 -8.81 -29.97
C ALA A 14 43.45 -9.65 -29.95
N GLU A 15 43.34 -10.95 -29.65
CA GLU A 15 44.47 -11.88 -29.62
C GLU A 15 45.02 -12.12 -31.03
N LEU A 16 44.14 -12.24 -32.02
CA LEU A 16 44.55 -12.37 -33.43
C LEU A 16 45.26 -11.10 -33.92
N LEU A 17 44.75 -9.90 -33.58
CA LEU A 17 45.39 -8.64 -33.93
C LEU A 17 46.74 -8.45 -33.23
N GLN A 18 46.86 -8.93 -31.98
CA GLN A 18 48.11 -8.94 -31.25
C GLN A 18 49.13 -9.89 -31.88
N ALA A 19 48.72 -11.11 -32.25
CA ALA A 19 49.58 -12.06 -32.97
C ALA A 19 50.09 -11.47 -34.30
N VAL A 20 49.26 -10.73 -35.04
CA VAL A 20 49.69 -10.02 -36.26
C VAL A 20 50.66 -8.87 -35.95
N SER A 21 50.50 -8.21 -34.80
CA SER A 21 51.43 -7.17 -34.36
C SER A 21 52.75 -7.69 -33.79
N GLU A 22 52.81 -8.93 -33.35
CA GLU A 22 54.02 -9.57 -32.84
C GLU A 22 54.72 -10.43 -33.92
N ALA A 23 54.03 -10.71 -35.02
CA ALA A 23 54.57 -11.46 -36.15
C ALA A 23 55.86 -10.84 -36.72
N ALA A 24 56.99 -11.47 -36.42
CA ALA A 24 58.28 -11.21 -37.04
C ALA A 24 58.45 -12.13 -38.26
N GLY A 25 57.84 -11.75 -39.38
CA GLY A 25 57.78 -12.61 -40.58
C GLY A 25 57.72 -11.84 -41.89
N THR A 26 58.03 -12.53 -42.97
CA THR A 26 58.02 -11.98 -44.36
C THR A 26 56.63 -12.01 -45.02
N GLY A 27 55.60 -12.44 -44.29
CA GLY A 27 54.22 -12.60 -44.76
C GLY A 27 53.38 -13.26 -43.67
N LEU A 28 52.06 -13.09 -43.74
CA LEU A 28 51.12 -13.63 -42.76
C LEU A 28 50.14 -14.58 -43.46
N LEU A 29 49.99 -15.77 -42.89
CA LEU A 29 49.01 -16.76 -43.33
C LEU A 29 47.96 -16.92 -42.23
N VAL A 30 46.68 -16.73 -42.57
CA VAL A 30 45.57 -16.92 -41.64
C VAL A 30 44.80 -18.16 -42.02
N GLU A 31 44.78 -19.15 -41.13
CA GLU A 31 44.05 -20.41 -41.31
C GLU A 31 42.80 -20.41 -40.45
N ILE A 32 41.63 -20.42 -41.09
CA ILE A 32 40.33 -20.42 -40.44
C ILE A 32 39.84 -21.87 -40.38
N HIS A 33 39.90 -22.46 -39.19
CA HIS A 33 39.44 -23.83 -38.96
C HIS A 33 37.97 -23.86 -38.53
N SER A 34 37.58 -23.00 -37.60
CA SER A 34 36.21 -22.85 -37.14
C SER A 34 35.93 -21.40 -36.72
N VAL A 35 34.67 -20.97 -36.87
CA VAL A 35 34.25 -19.57 -36.73
C VAL A 35 33.31 -19.46 -35.53
N PRO A 36 33.61 -18.61 -34.53
CA PRO A 36 32.72 -18.41 -33.39
C PRO A 36 31.32 -17.96 -33.85
N PRO A 37 30.24 -18.47 -33.24
CA PRO A 37 28.86 -18.17 -33.67
C PRO A 37 28.49 -16.68 -33.59
N ASP A 38 29.14 -15.94 -32.69
CA ASP A 38 28.88 -14.51 -32.44
C ASP A 38 29.82 -13.56 -33.20
N ALA A 39 30.71 -14.07 -34.06
CA ALA A 39 31.72 -13.27 -34.74
C ALA A 39 31.35 -12.91 -36.20
N ASP A 40 31.31 -11.62 -36.54
CA ASP A 40 31.26 -11.19 -37.96
C ASP A 40 32.65 -11.38 -38.61
N LEU A 41 32.83 -12.54 -39.25
CA LEU A 41 34.04 -12.92 -39.94
C LEU A 41 34.52 -11.87 -40.96
N ALA A 42 33.60 -11.12 -41.59
CA ALA A 42 33.96 -10.10 -42.57
C ALA A 42 34.66 -8.91 -41.90
N GLU A 43 34.18 -8.50 -40.73
CA GLU A 43 34.77 -7.43 -39.93
C GLU A 43 36.14 -7.83 -39.39
N TRP A 44 36.28 -9.08 -38.93
CA TRP A 44 37.54 -9.63 -38.45
C TRP A 44 38.60 -9.69 -39.55
N CYS A 45 38.23 -10.19 -40.73
CA CYS A 45 39.12 -10.21 -41.89
C CYS A 45 39.49 -8.80 -42.35
N LEU A 46 38.57 -7.83 -42.27
CA LEU A 46 38.87 -6.44 -42.61
C LEU A 46 39.90 -5.84 -41.64
N ALA A 47 39.70 -6.04 -40.33
CA ALA A 47 40.62 -5.57 -39.29
C ALA A 47 42.03 -6.19 -39.44
N LEU A 48 42.11 -7.50 -39.68
CA LEU A 48 43.38 -8.21 -39.92
C LEU A 48 44.07 -7.70 -41.19
N THR A 49 43.31 -7.47 -42.27
CA THR A 49 43.84 -6.93 -43.54
C THR A 49 44.37 -5.51 -43.37
N HIS A 50 43.64 -4.66 -42.65
CA HIS A 50 44.08 -3.29 -42.36
C HIS A 50 45.36 -3.29 -41.53
N ARG A 51 45.45 -4.16 -40.51
CA ARG A 51 46.63 -4.29 -39.66
C ARG A 51 47.85 -4.83 -40.41
N ALA A 52 47.67 -5.85 -41.26
CA ALA A 52 48.77 -6.39 -42.07
C ALA A 52 49.27 -5.37 -43.11
N ARG A 53 48.36 -4.61 -43.75
CA ARG A 53 48.71 -3.52 -44.67
C ARG A 53 49.49 -2.40 -43.98
N PHE A 54 49.10 -2.04 -42.77
CA PHE A 54 49.86 -1.05 -41.98
C PHE A 54 51.32 -1.48 -41.76
N ARG A 55 51.58 -2.79 -41.68
CA ARG A 55 52.94 -3.34 -41.57
C ARG A 55 53.63 -3.63 -42.92
N GLY A 56 52.95 -3.41 -44.04
CA GLY A 56 53.48 -3.73 -45.37
C GLY A 56 53.66 -5.23 -45.65
N LEU A 57 52.99 -6.10 -44.87
CA LEU A 57 53.12 -7.56 -45.00
C LEU A 57 52.05 -8.12 -45.95
N PRO A 58 52.41 -9.01 -46.91
CA PRO A 58 51.43 -9.70 -47.72
C PRO A 58 50.64 -10.69 -46.84
N LEU A 59 49.32 -10.72 -47.03
CA LEU A 59 48.37 -11.48 -46.23
C LEU A 59 47.58 -12.45 -47.11
N ALA A 60 47.51 -13.72 -46.69
CA ALA A 60 46.74 -14.77 -47.35
C ALA A 60 45.78 -15.44 -46.36
N TYR A 61 44.57 -15.75 -46.83
CA TYR A 61 43.54 -16.46 -46.05
C TYR A 61 43.28 -17.85 -46.62
N VAL A 62 43.20 -18.85 -45.75
CA VAL A 62 42.79 -20.23 -46.07
C VAL A 62 41.69 -20.63 -45.10
N ALA A 63 40.57 -21.14 -45.60
CA ALA A 63 39.48 -21.65 -44.77
C ALA A 63 39.31 -23.16 -45.02
N ALA A 64 39.19 -23.94 -43.94
CA ALA A 64 39.06 -25.39 -44.03
C ALA A 64 37.69 -25.82 -44.61
N ASP A 65 36.62 -25.08 -44.28
CA ASP A 65 35.26 -25.36 -44.74
C ASP A 65 34.74 -24.32 -45.77
N ARG A 66 33.73 -24.73 -46.57
CA ARG A 66 33.03 -23.83 -47.49
C ARG A 66 32.29 -22.75 -46.70
N LEU A 67 32.92 -21.58 -46.56
CA LEU A 67 32.30 -20.38 -46.03
C LEU A 67 30.95 -20.11 -46.73
N PRO A 68 29.87 -19.78 -45.99
CA PRO A 68 28.57 -19.45 -46.57
C PRO A 68 28.69 -18.34 -47.63
N GLY A 69 28.01 -18.50 -48.77
CA GLY A 69 28.19 -17.64 -49.96
C GLY A 69 27.99 -16.14 -49.71
N ALA A 70 27.14 -15.76 -48.75
CA ALA A 70 26.91 -14.37 -48.36
C ALA A 70 28.11 -13.71 -47.67
N THR A 71 28.86 -14.46 -46.85
CA THR A 71 30.04 -13.98 -46.11
C THR A 71 31.27 -13.91 -47.03
N ALA A 72 31.34 -14.82 -48.01
CA ALA A 72 32.44 -14.89 -48.97
C ALA A 72 32.55 -13.63 -49.88
N HIS A 73 31.47 -12.91 -50.17
CA HIS A 73 31.54 -11.68 -50.97
C HIS A 73 32.03 -10.45 -50.19
N ARG A 74 32.00 -10.49 -48.85
CA ARG A 74 32.35 -9.35 -47.99
C ARG A 74 33.84 -9.31 -47.59
N ILE A 75 34.55 -10.44 -47.65
CA ILE A 75 35.98 -10.51 -47.33
C ILE A 75 36.81 -9.92 -48.48
N ARG A 76 37.36 -8.71 -48.27
CA ARG A 76 38.33 -8.08 -49.18
C ARG A 76 39.75 -8.59 -48.90
N GLY A 77 40.13 -9.73 -49.48
CA GLY A 77 41.47 -10.31 -49.32
C GLY A 77 41.80 -11.44 -50.30
N ASN A 78 43.09 -11.80 -50.40
CA ASN A 78 43.55 -12.91 -51.23
C ASN A 78 43.28 -14.24 -50.54
N ARG A 79 42.37 -15.02 -51.11
CA ARG A 79 41.88 -16.29 -50.55
C ARG A 79 42.38 -17.45 -51.39
N PHE A 80 42.80 -18.50 -50.71
CA PHE A 80 43.33 -19.71 -51.34
C PHE A 80 42.56 -20.92 -50.85
N ARG A 81 42.47 -21.94 -51.71
CA ARG A 81 41.75 -23.18 -51.38
C ARG A 81 42.60 -24.15 -50.56
N SER A 82 43.91 -23.94 -50.52
CA SER A 82 44.84 -24.76 -49.76
C SER A 82 46.01 -23.94 -49.22
N VAL A 83 46.56 -24.40 -48.10
CA VAL A 83 47.76 -23.83 -47.47
C VAL A 83 48.93 -23.80 -48.45
N ALA A 84 49.15 -24.88 -49.20
CA ALA A 84 50.24 -24.98 -50.17
C ALA A 84 50.13 -23.98 -51.35
N GLU A 85 48.92 -23.54 -51.70
CA GLU A 85 48.71 -22.50 -52.73
C GLU A 85 48.94 -21.10 -52.16
N ALA A 86 48.50 -20.87 -50.92
CA ALA A 86 48.73 -19.62 -50.20
C ALA A 86 50.23 -19.37 -49.95
N GLU A 87 50.98 -20.39 -49.55
CA GLU A 87 52.43 -20.30 -49.35
C GLU A 87 53.19 -19.99 -50.65
N ARG A 88 52.77 -20.60 -51.77
CA ARG A 88 53.33 -20.30 -53.10
C ARG A 88 53.08 -18.86 -53.52
N TRP A 89 51.89 -18.33 -53.23
CA TRP A 89 51.58 -16.93 -53.49
C TRP A 89 52.34 -15.98 -52.55
N LEU A 90 52.46 -16.30 -51.26
CA LEU A 90 53.27 -15.51 -50.33
C LEU A 90 54.76 -15.49 -50.75
N ALA A 91 55.25 -16.57 -51.35
CA ALA A 91 56.60 -16.64 -51.91
C ALA A 91 56.78 -15.77 -53.17
N THR A 92 55.75 -15.63 -54.03
CA THR A 92 55.82 -14.75 -55.22
C THR A 92 55.50 -13.30 -54.91
N ALA A 93 54.66 -13.01 -53.92
CA ALA A 93 54.41 -11.65 -53.41
C ALA A 93 55.68 -11.00 -52.82
N ARG A 94 56.70 -11.78 -52.46
CA ARG A 94 58.05 -11.29 -52.15
C ARG A 94 58.72 -10.58 -53.32
N ALA A 95 58.41 -10.94 -54.57
CA ALA A 95 59.12 -10.45 -55.74
C ALA A 95 58.58 -9.11 -56.27
N SER A 96 57.37 -8.69 -55.86
CA SER A 96 56.65 -7.57 -56.46
C SER A 96 56.41 -6.36 -55.55
N ASN A 97 56.85 -6.40 -54.29
CA ASN A 97 56.66 -5.31 -53.33
C ASN A 97 58.00 -4.65 -52.97
N PRO A 98 58.55 -3.74 -53.79
CA PRO A 98 59.70 -2.96 -53.38
C PRO A 98 59.24 -2.00 -52.29
N VAL A 99 59.85 -2.11 -51.11
CA VAL A 99 59.89 -1.05 -50.11
C VAL A 99 60.24 0.25 -50.84
N ARG A 100 59.32 1.20 -50.78
CA ARG A 100 59.41 2.50 -51.45
C ARG A 100 60.46 3.35 -50.73
N ASN A 101 61.73 3.01 -50.92
CA ASN A 101 62.87 3.83 -50.55
C ASN A 101 63.23 4.74 -51.72
N GLY A 102 63.36 6.04 -51.41
CA GLY A 102 63.80 7.04 -52.35
C GLY A 102 65.20 6.76 -52.91
N ALA A 103 65.49 7.45 -54.01
CA ALA A 103 66.75 7.43 -54.76
C ALA A 103 67.00 6.16 -55.60
N ASN A 104 66.58 6.20 -56.87
CA ASN A 104 67.51 6.16 -58.01
C ASN A 104 66.74 6.10 -59.33
N ILE A 105 67.08 7.02 -60.23
CA ILE A 105 66.78 6.93 -61.65
C ILE A 105 67.86 6.03 -62.27
N PRO A 106 67.52 5.01 -63.06
CA PRO A 106 68.44 4.49 -64.06
C PRO A 106 67.92 4.76 -65.47
N ARG A 107 68.73 5.51 -66.21
CA ARG A 107 68.85 5.44 -67.67
C ARG A 107 69.33 4.03 -68.03
N GLY A 108 68.84 3.46 -69.14
CA GLY A 108 69.50 2.32 -69.78
C GLY A 108 68.57 1.40 -70.57
N PHE A 109 68.53 1.62 -71.89
CA PHE A 109 68.13 0.65 -72.92
C PHE A 109 68.93 -0.66 -72.82
N PRO A 110 68.41 -1.83 -73.26
CA PRO A 110 68.16 -2.15 -74.67
C PRO A 110 66.74 -2.72 -74.90
N GLY A 111 66.05 -2.49 -76.02
CA GLY A 111 66.51 -2.78 -77.37
C GLY A 111 65.73 -4.00 -77.85
N ASN A 112 64.56 -3.78 -78.47
CA ASN A 112 63.95 -4.79 -79.34
C ASN A 112 63.31 -4.09 -80.54
N ARG A 113 63.87 -4.42 -81.70
CA ARG A 113 63.46 -3.99 -83.03
C ARG A 113 62.21 -4.76 -83.41
N HIS A 114 61.08 -4.07 -83.57
CA HIS A 114 60.12 -4.44 -84.59
C HIS A 114 59.69 -3.19 -85.32
N ALA A 115 60.15 -3.11 -86.57
CA ALA A 115 59.76 -2.09 -87.51
C ALA A 115 58.29 -2.29 -87.90
N GLY A 116 57.47 -1.28 -87.60
CA GLY A 116 56.08 -1.18 -88.05
C GLY A 116 55.73 0.30 -88.21
N ARG A 117 55.75 0.78 -89.45
CA ARG A 117 55.44 2.16 -89.83
C ARG A 117 54.00 2.51 -89.43
N GLY A 118 53.79 3.62 -88.72
CA GLY A 118 52.49 4.24 -88.50
C GLY A 118 52.68 5.68 -88.02
N ARG A 119 52.21 6.65 -88.81
CA ARG A 119 52.43 8.10 -88.66
C ARG A 119 51.68 8.65 -87.43
N ALA A 120 52.37 9.40 -86.58
CA ALA A 120 51.75 10.23 -85.55
C ALA A 120 51.54 11.67 -86.08
N LEU A 121 50.30 12.15 -86.03
CA LEU A 121 49.94 13.56 -86.20
C LEU A 121 49.65 14.13 -84.80
N ALA A 122 50.38 15.17 -84.41
CA ALA A 122 50.14 15.94 -83.20
C ALA A 122 48.95 16.89 -83.43
N VAL A 123 47.99 16.91 -82.48
CA VAL A 123 46.85 17.85 -82.46
C VAL A 123 47.09 18.85 -81.34
N PHE A 124 47.14 20.13 -81.68
CA PHE A 124 47.06 21.26 -80.74
C PHE A 124 45.58 21.67 -80.57
N PRO A 125 45.10 21.99 -79.36
CA PRO A 125 43.70 22.37 -79.13
C PRO A 125 43.40 23.81 -79.57
N THR A 126 42.17 24.02 -80.06
CA THR A 126 41.68 25.27 -80.70
C THR A 126 40.82 26.13 -79.75
N PRO A 127 40.63 27.44 -80.04
CA PRO A 127 40.12 28.44 -79.08
C PRO A 127 38.64 28.33 -78.68
N GLY A 128 37.86 27.41 -79.27
CA GLY A 128 36.43 27.20 -78.98
C GLY A 128 36.16 26.35 -77.74
N GLU A 129 37.17 25.65 -77.21
CA GLU A 129 37.02 24.78 -76.03
C GLU A 129 36.99 25.58 -74.72
N TRP A 130 37.56 26.79 -74.71
CA TRP A 130 37.53 27.67 -73.54
C TRP A 130 36.12 28.13 -73.20
N VAL A 131 35.31 28.50 -74.19
CA VAL A 131 33.91 28.95 -73.97
C VAL A 131 33.02 27.78 -73.49
N ARG A 132 33.23 26.57 -74.03
CA ARG A 132 32.54 25.34 -73.60
C ARG A 132 32.94 24.91 -72.18
N ASN A 133 34.22 25.01 -71.83
CA ASN A 133 34.71 24.70 -70.48
C ASN A 133 34.25 25.75 -69.47
N LEU A 134 34.20 27.04 -69.83
CA LEU A 134 33.61 28.11 -69.01
C LEU A 134 32.12 27.90 -68.75
N PHE A 135 31.35 27.45 -69.75
CA PHE A 135 29.94 27.12 -69.58
C PHE A 135 29.75 25.90 -68.66
N GLY A 136 30.56 24.85 -68.83
CA GLY A 136 30.54 23.68 -67.94
C GLY A 136 30.89 24.02 -66.49
N ILE A 137 31.89 24.89 -66.27
CA ILE A 137 32.25 25.40 -64.93
C ILE A 137 31.14 26.26 -64.35
N ALA A 138 30.51 27.14 -65.13
CA ALA A 138 29.40 27.98 -64.65
C ALA A 138 28.19 27.13 -64.22
N VAL A 139 27.83 26.11 -65.00
CA VAL A 139 26.75 25.16 -64.63
C VAL A 139 27.13 24.34 -63.40
N PHE A 140 28.38 23.86 -63.31
CA PHE A 140 28.86 23.15 -62.13
C PHE A 140 28.84 24.03 -60.88
N CYS A 141 29.29 25.28 -60.96
CA CYS A 141 29.23 26.25 -59.87
C CYS A 141 27.79 26.59 -59.49
N ALA A 142 26.86 26.66 -60.45
CA ALA A 142 25.45 26.86 -60.16
C ALA A 142 24.82 25.66 -59.44
N ILE A 143 25.13 24.43 -59.85
CA ILE A 143 24.66 23.20 -59.19
C ILE A 143 25.30 23.05 -57.82
N ALA A 144 26.61 23.25 -57.70
CA ALA A 144 27.35 23.18 -56.44
C ALA A 144 26.89 24.28 -55.48
N GLY A 145 26.70 25.51 -55.98
CA GLY A 145 26.15 26.63 -55.22
C GLY A 145 24.71 26.39 -54.76
N SER A 146 23.85 25.86 -55.65
CA SER A 146 22.48 25.49 -55.31
C SER A 146 22.43 24.34 -54.29
N SER A 147 23.27 23.31 -54.46
CA SER A 147 23.38 22.18 -53.53
C SER A 147 23.90 22.62 -52.17
N LEU A 148 24.90 23.51 -52.15
CA LEU A 148 25.44 24.10 -50.93
C LEU A 148 24.39 24.97 -50.24
N TRP A 149 23.66 25.79 -51.00
CA TRP A 149 22.57 26.60 -50.49
C TRP A 149 21.47 25.73 -49.87
N LEU A 150 20.97 24.70 -50.57
CA LEU A 150 20.02 23.71 -50.07
C LEU A 150 20.53 22.99 -48.80
N PHE A 151 21.82 22.66 -48.76
CA PHE A 151 22.44 22.01 -47.61
C PHE A 151 22.49 22.94 -46.38
N LEU A 152 22.91 24.19 -46.56
CA LEU A 152 22.94 25.19 -45.49
C LEU A 152 21.53 25.58 -45.01
N THR A 153 20.55 25.63 -45.91
CA THR A 153 19.19 26.05 -45.58
C THR A 153 18.35 24.93 -44.95
N HIS A 154 18.51 23.67 -45.38
CA HIS A 154 17.64 22.58 -44.91
C HIS A 154 18.35 21.51 -44.07
N VAL A 155 19.64 21.25 -44.28
CA VAL A 155 20.31 20.07 -43.71
C VAL A 155 21.20 20.40 -42.51
N GLN A 156 21.91 21.53 -42.54
CA GLN A 156 22.73 21.99 -41.41
C GLN A 156 21.94 22.30 -40.12
N PRO A 157 20.75 22.93 -40.16
CA PRO A 157 20.09 23.43 -38.96
C PRO A 157 19.72 22.30 -38.00
N SER A 158 20.03 22.47 -36.72
CA SER A 158 19.64 21.54 -35.66
C SER A 158 19.08 22.31 -34.47
N ALA A 159 18.03 21.77 -33.86
CA ALA A 159 17.44 22.33 -32.65
C ALA A 159 17.39 21.25 -31.56
N THR A 160 17.72 21.62 -30.33
CA THR A 160 17.53 20.78 -29.14
C THR A 160 16.52 21.47 -28.25
N LEU A 161 15.41 20.79 -27.99
CA LEU A 161 14.32 21.24 -27.13
C LEU A 161 14.35 20.39 -25.86
N THR A 162 14.56 21.03 -24.72
CA THR A 162 14.47 20.39 -23.39
C THR A 162 13.13 20.77 -22.78
N VAL A 163 12.30 19.78 -22.49
CA VAL A 163 10.94 19.98 -21.98
C VAL A 163 10.79 19.27 -20.63
N ALA A 164 10.13 19.93 -19.67
CA ALA A 164 9.74 19.29 -18.42
C ALA A 164 8.55 18.35 -18.66
N PRO A 165 8.48 17.18 -17.99
CA PRO A 165 7.30 16.33 -18.05
C PRO A 165 6.09 17.05 -17.43
N SER A 166 4.90 16.86 -18.00
CA SER A 166 3.67 17.44 -17.46
C SER A 166 3.16 16.61 -16.28
N ALA A 167 2.83 17.29 -15.18
CA ALA A 167 2.34 16.66 -13.97
C ALA A 167 0.81 16.57 -14.00
N HIS A 168 0.29 15.35 -13.92
CA HIS A 168 -1.15 15.09 -13.87
C HIS A 168 -1.51 14.43 -12.54
N VAL A 169 -2.72 14.68 -12.06
CA VAL A 169 -3.25 14.03 -10.86
C VAL A 169 -4.09 12.83 -11.28
N LEU A 170 -3.78 11.67 -10.71
CA LEU A 170 -4.59 10.47 -10.79
C LEU A 170 -5.29 10.29 -9.43
N GLU A 171 -6.62 10.28 -9.45
CA GLU A 171 -7.44 9.89 -8.30
C GLU A 171 -8.07 8.53 -8.60
N LEU A 172 -7.90 7.58 -7.69
CA LEU A 172 -8.40 6.22 -7.83
C LEU A 172 -9.09 5.78 -6.54
N ASP A 173 -10.33 5.34 -6.67
CA ASP A 173 -11.11 4.72 -5.61
C ASP A 173 -11.02 3.20 -5.75
N VAL A 174 -10.32 2.56 -4.82
CA VAL A 174 -10.08 1.11 -4.84
C VAL A 174 -10.96 0.44 -3.79
N PRO A 175 -12.03 -0.29 -4.18
CA PRO A 175 -12.83 -1.05 -3.22
C PRO A 175 -12.02 -2.26 -2.73
N MET A 176 -11.96 -2.43 -1.42
CA MET A 176 -11.22 -3.50 -0.75
C MET A 176 -12.06 -4.13 0.36
N SER A 177 -11.67 -5.33 0.80
CA SER A 177 -12.34 -6.03 1.89
C SER A 177 -11.32 -6.61 2.86
N ALA A 178 -11.49 -6.37 4.15
CA ALA A 178 -10.65 -6.95 5.19
C ALA A 178 -11.39 -8.10 5.88
N SER A 179 -10.70 -9.22 6.14
CA SER A 179 -11.28 -10.41 6.76
C SER A 179 -10.34 -11.04 7.79
N LEU A 180 -10.91 -11.55 8.88
CA LEU A 180 -10.17 -12.32 9.91
C LEU A 180 -9.68 -13.69 9.42
N TYR A 181 -10.27 -14.20 8.34
CA TYR A 181 -9.97 -15.54 7.81
C TYR A 181 -8.85 -15.54 6.78
N VAL A 182 -8.37 -14.36 6.40
CA VAL A 182 -7.31 -14.15 5.43
C VAL A 182 -6.01 -13.85 6.16
N GLN A 183 -4.93 -14.53 5.79
CA GLN A 183 -3.61 -14.36 6.43
C GLN A 183 -2.63 -13.53 5.59
N ALA A 184 -2.93 -13.31 4.31
CA ALA A 184 -2.08 -12.58 3.38
C ALA A 184 -2.96 -11.84 2.35
N VAL A 185 -2.45 -10.74 1.83
CA VAL A 185 -3.13 -9.93 0.82
C VAL A 185 -3.36 -10.75 -0.46
N ASP A 186 -4.60 -10.81 -0.90
CA ASP A 186 -4.98 -11.37 -2.20
C ASP A 186 -5.09 -10.24 -3.23
N ASN A 187 -4.11 -10.20 -4.14
CA ASN A 187 -3.99 -9.18 -5.16
C ASN A 187 -5.02 -9.28 -6.30
N ASP A 188 -5.73 -10.41 -6.44
CA ASP A 188 -6.74 -10.57 -7.48
C ASP A 188 -8.12 -10.07 -7.01
N THR A 189 -8.41 -10.26 -5.71
CA THR A 189 -9.74 -9.97 -5.13
C THR A 189 -9.78 -8.72 -4.25
N GLY A 190 -8.62 -8.18 -3.86
CA GLY A 190 -8.54 -7.03 -2.94
C GLY A 190 -8.90 -7.39 -1.50
N LEU A 191 -8.70 -8.66 -1.12
CA LEU A 191 -8.91 -9.16 0.24
C LEU A 191 -7.64 -9.00 1.08
N VAL A 192 -7.76 -8.36 2.24
CA VAL A 192 -6.64 -8.07 3.14
C VAL A 192 -6.86 -8.69 4.53
N PRO A 193 -5.78 -9.04 5.25
CA PRO A 193 -5.90 -9.58 6.60
C PRO A 193 -6.42 -8.52 7.58
N ALA A 194 -7.43 -8.88 8.36
CA ALA A 194 -7.88 -8.10 9.51
C ALA A 194 -7.36 -8.73 10.81
N THR A 195 -7.07 -7.90 11.81
CA THR A 195 -6.70 -8.33 13.15
C THR A 195 -7.81 -8.01 14.12
N TRP A 196 -8.27 -9.02 14.86
CA TRP A 196 -9.21 -8.81 15.97
C TRP A 196 -8.46 -8.27 17.18
N ILE A 197 -8.83 -7.08 17.62
CA ILE A 197 -8.30 -6.47 18.85
C ILE A 197 -9.41 -6.33 19.87
N SER A 198 -9.09 -6.57 21.13
CA SER A 198 -10.08 -6.47 22.21
C SER A 198 -9.44 -6.16 23.55
N VAL A 199 -10.16 -5.39 24.37
CA VAL A 199 -9.76 -5.04 25.73
C VAL A 199 -10.96 -5.13 26.67
N SER A 200 -10.74 -5.72 27.85
CA SER A 200 -11.72 -5.70 28.94
C SER A 200 -11.57 -4.39 29.72
N HIS A 201 -12.68 -3.68 29.93
CA HIS A 201 -12.73 -2.44 30.68
C HIS A 201 -13.78 -2.54 31.79
N GLU A 202 -13.40 -2.15 33.00
CA GLU A 202 -14.31 -2.08 34.13
C GLU A 202 -14.87 -0.67 34.25
N VAL A 203 -16.19 -0.56 34.39
CA VAL A 203 -16.87 0.70 34.63
C VAL A 203 -17.78 0.57 35.85
N VAL A 204 -17.77 1.62 36.68
CA VAL A 204 -18.60 1.72 37.88
C VAL A 204 -19.45 2.97 37.76
N GLY A 205 -20.71 2.85 38.14
CA GLY A 205 -21.64 3.99 38.21
C GLY A 205 -22.57 3.89 39.39
N THR A 206 -23.15 5.04 39.73
CA THR A 206 -24.16 5.18 40.79
C THR A 206 -25.37 5.92 40.25
N THR A 207 -26.55 5.60 40.79
CA THR A 207 -27.81 6.33 40.53
C THR A 207 -28.64 6.39 41.81
N GLU A 208 -29.46 7.42 41.93
CA GLU A 208 -30.49 7.49 42.97
C GLU A 208 -31.58 6.44 42.70
N THR A 209 -32.11 5.83 43.76
CA THR A 209 -33.21 4.85 43.68
C THR A 209 -34.57 5.55 43.57
N THR A 210 -35.50 4.98 42.80
CA THR A 210 -36.78 5.64 42.52
C THR A 210 -38.01 4.92 43.09
N ALA A 211 -37.91 3.63 43.43
CA ALA A 211 -39.02 2.93 44.05
C ALA A 211 -39.12 3.29 45.53
N VAL A 212 -40.33 3.15 46.07
CA VAL A 212 -40.63 3.38 47.48
C VAL A 212 -41.14 2.06 48.06
N THR A 213 -40.59 1.66 49.19
CA THR A 213 -41.07 0.54 50.00
C THR A 213 -41.49 1.04 51.38
N ARG A 214 -42.36 0.27 52.05
CA ARG A 214 -42.80 0.57 53.41
C ARG A 214 -42.03 -0.29 54.38
N GLU A 215 -41.24 0.34 55.23
CA GLU A 215 -40.51 -0.34 56.29
C GLU A 215 -41.28 -0.22 57.61
N PRO A 216 -41.58 -1.32 58.29
CA PRO A 216 -42.23 -1.28 59.58
C PRO A 216 -41.33 -0.67 60.66
N VAL A 217 -41.82 0.31 61.42
CA VAL A 217 -41.02 1.06 62.42
C VAL A 217 -41.47 0.76 63.84
N ASP A 218 -42.71 1.13 64.17
CA ASP A 218 -43.23 0.95 65.52
C ASP A 218 -44.03 -0.35 65.65
N LYS A 219 -44.02 -0.91 66.87
CA LYS A 219 -44.80 -2.10 67.23
C LYS A 219 -46.14 -1.70 67.85
N ALA A 220 -47.17 -2.46 67.52
CA ALA A 220 -48.48 -2.28 68.13
C ALA A 220 -48.45 -2.77 69.57
N ARG A 221 -48.99 -1.96 70.48
CA ARG A 221 -49.07 -2.27 71.92
C ARG A 221 -50.50 -2.20 72.40
N GLY A 222 -50.78 -2.98 73.44
CA GLY A 222 -52.07 -2.93 74.12
C GLY A 222 -52.10 -3.87 75.30
N TYR A 223 -53.31 -4.28 75.66
CA TYR A 223 -53.54 -5.12 76.82
C TYR A 223 -54.23 -6.42 76.41
N LEU A 224 -53.92 -7.49 77.12
CA LEU A 224 -54.55 -8.80 77.02
C LEU A 224 -55.27 -9.09 78.34
N SER A 225 -56.57 -9.38 78.26
CA SER A 225 -57.33 -9.92 79.38
C SER A 225 -57.23 -11.45 79.36
N ILE A 226 -56.71 -12.02 80.43
CA ILE A 226 -56.58 -13.47 80.61
C ILE A 226 -57.56 -13.87 81.70
N THR A 227 -58.48 -14.79 81.38
CA THR A 227 -59.49 -15.32 82.29
C THR A 227 -59.13 -16.74 82.70
N ASN A 228 -59.04 -17.03 83.99
CA ASN A 228 -58.81 -18.38 84.52
C ASN A 228 -60.08 -19.23 84.35
N LEU A 229 -59.96 -20.43 83.77
CA LEU A 229 -61.07 -21.39 83.66
C LEU A 229 -61.10 -22.40 84.81
N GLY A 230 -59.99 -22.57 85.54
CA GLY A 230 -59.84 -23.52 86.64
C GLY A 230 -59.97 -22.91 88.03
N THR A 231 -59.73 -23.73 89.06
CA THR A 231 -59.78 -23.34 90.47
C THR A 231 -58.40 -23.03 91.08
N GLU A 232 -57.33 -23.46 90.43
CA GLU A 232 -55.94 -23.22 90.85
C GLU A 232 -55.41 -21.88 90.30
N GLY A 233 -54.47 -21.27 91.02
CA GLY A 233 -53.73 -20.10 90.52
C GLY A 233 -52.78 -20.49 89.39
N ILE A 234 -52.61 -19.60 88.41
CA ILE A 234 -51.77 -19.82 87.24
C ILE A 234 -50.85 -18.62 87.07
N THR A 235 -49.56 -18.89 86.88
CA THR A 235 -48.58 -17.87 86.49
C THR A 235 -48.14 -18.14 85.06
N ILE A 236 -48.43 -17.20 84.16
CA ILE A 236 -47.97 -17.22 82.77
C ILE A 236 -46.77 -16.28 82.68
N PRO A 237 -45.58 -16.77 82.31
CA PRO A 237 -44.39 -15.92 82.26
C PRO A 237 -44.50 -14.88 81.12
N ALA A 238 -43.79 -13.76 81.29
CA ALA A 238 -43.45 -12.87 80.20
C ALA A 238 -42.79 -13.65 79.04
N GLY A 239 -42.96 -13.18 77.81
CA GLY A 239 -42.50 -13.90 76.63
C GLY A 239 -43.49 -14.94 76.10
N THR A 240 -44.70 -15.05 76.68
CA THR A 240 -45.71 -16.01 76.19
C THR A 240 -46.34 -15.50 74.91
N GLN A 241 -46.34 -16.34 73.88
CA GLN A 241 -46.86 -15.98 72.56
C GLN A 241 -48.38 -16.18 72.46
N VAL A 242 -49.07 -15.16 71.98
CA VAL A 242 -50.51 -15.17 71.66
C VAL A 242 -50.71 -14.69 70.23
N GLN A 243 -51.84 -15.02 69.61
CA GLN A 243 -52.12 -14.66 68.23
C GLN A 243 -53.61 -14.39 68.00
N THR A 244 -53.90 -13.69 66.90
CA THR A 244 -55.25 -13.56 66.36
C THR A 244 -55.76 -14.93 65.89
N GLY A 245 -57.01 -15.25 66.21
CA GLY A 245 -57.64 -16.51 65.75
C GLY A 245 -58.58 -16.37 64.57
N THR A 246 -58.74 -15.14 64.05
CA THR A 246 -59.57 -14.85 62.87
C THR A 246 -58.75 -14.06 61.86
N GLY A 247 -58.71 -14.51 60.60
CA GLY A 247 -57.91 -13.90 59.55
C GLY A 247 -56.46 -14.37 59.58
N ASP A 248 -55.53 -13.47 59.27
CA ASP A 248 -54.09 -13.71 59.34
C ASP A 248 -53.64 -13.86 60.80
N ALA A 249 -52.83 -14.88 61.08
CA ALA A 249 -52.35 -15.20 62.41
C ALA A 249 -51.18 -14.28 62.79
N ILE A 250 -51.51 -13.12 63.35
CA ILE A 250 -50.54 -12.10 63.76
C ILE A 250 -50.05 -12.44 65.17
N PRO A 251 -48.74 -12.67 65.37
CA PRO A 251 -48.19 -13.04 66.67
C PRO A 251 -47.91 -11.82 67.56
N PHE A 252 -48.20 -11.98 68.84
CA PHE A 252 -47.94 -11.03 69.91
C PHE A 252 -47.25 -11.74 71.09
N VAL A 253 -46.56 -10.97 71.93
CA VAL A 253 -45.84 -11.48 73.10
C VAL A 253 -46.23 -10.71 74.35
N THR A 254 -46.36 -11.41 75.49
CA THR A 254 -46.57 -10.77 76.80
C THR A 254 -45.29 -10.09 77.29
N LEU A 255 -45.41 -8.84 77.75
CA LEU A 255 -44.28 -8.07 78.27
C LEU A 255 -44.02 -8.36 79.76
N ASP A 256 -45.08 -8.68 80.51
CA ASP A 256 -45.04 -8.94 81.94
C ASP A 256 -45.59 -10.34 82.29
N ASP A 257 -45.25 -10.82 83.48
CA ASP A 257 -45.81 -12.05 84.05
C ASP A 257 -47.31 -11.87 84.37
N ALA A 258 -48.15 -12.76 83.84
CA ALA A 258 -49.57 -12.82 84.20
C ALA A 258 -49.77 -13.69 85.44
N ILE A 259 -50.06 -13.06 86.57
CA ILE A 259 -50.41 -13.79 87.81
C ILE A 259 -51.93 -13.84 87.94
N LEU A 260 -52.52 -15.01 87.72
CA LEU A 260 -53.94 -15.27 87.92
C LEU A 260 -54.18 -15.97 89.25
N ALA A 261 -55.01 -15.38 90.10
CA ALA A 261 -55.49 -16.01 91.32
C ALA A 261 -56.34 -17.25 91.02
N GLY A 262 -56.40 -18.17 91.98
CA GLY A 262 -57.27 -19.35 91.91
C GLY A 262 -58.75 -18.97 92.01
N GLY A 263 -59.54 -19.38 91.03
CA GLY A 263 -60.96 -19.07 90.94
C GLY A 263 -61.41 -18.93 89.48
N SER A 264 -62.43 -19.70 89.09
CA SER A 264 -62.95 -19.68 87.72
C SER A 264 -63.61 -18.33 87.44
N GLY A 265 -63.27 -17.73 86.29
CA GLY A 265 -63.78 -16.42 85.86
C GLY A 265 -62.99 -15.21 86.36
N LEU A 266 -61.95 -15.40 87.18
CA LEU A 266 -61.05 -14.30 87.57
C LEU A 266 -60.20 -13.86 86.38
N GLN A 267 -60.03 -12.55 86.24
CA GLN A 267 -59.34 -11.92 85.12
C GLN A 267 -58.10 -11.14 85.59
N THR A 268 -57.07 -11.12 84.76
CA THR A 268 -55.93 -10.22 84.89
C THR A 268 -55.64 -9.55 83.55
N LEU A 269 -55.08 -8.33 83.60
CA LEU A 269 -54.64 -7.58 82.43
C LEU A 269 -53.12 -7.59 82.35
N VAL A 270 -52.59 -7.91 81.16
CA VAL A 270 -51.15 -7.93 80.90
C VAL A 270 -50.85 -7.15 79.64
N GLN A 271 -49.74 -6.40 79.61
CA GLN A 271 -49.32 -5.72 78.39
C GLN A 271 -48.80 -6.72 77.37
N ILE A 272 -49.18 -6.49 76.12
CA ILE A 272 -48.72 -7.25 74.98
C ILE A 272 -48.17 -6.31 73.90
N GLU A 273 -47.21 -6.82 73.15
CA GLU A 273 -46.60 -6.14 72.00
C GLU A 273 -46.61 -7.08 70.79
N SER A 274 -46.79 -6.53 69.58
CA SER A 274 -46.63 -7.30 68.35
C SER A 274 -45.19 -7.82 68.20
N VAL A 275 -45.05 -9.05 67.72
CA VAL A 275 -43.72 -9.63 67.50
C VAL A 275 -43.00 -8.88 66.39
N GLU A 276 -43.71 -8.59 65.30
CA GLU A 276 -43.24 -7.79 64.17
C GLU A 276 -43.73 -6.35 64.31
N ALA A 277 -42.92 -5.39 63.88
CA ALA A 277 -43.34 -3.99 63.76
C ALA A 277 -44.27 -3.82 62.56
N GLY A 278 -45.03 -2.72 62.54
CA GLY A 278 -45.86 -2.35 61.39
C GLY A 278 -47.34 -2.21 61.69
N GLU A 279 -48.03 -1.60 60.74
CA GLU A 279 -49.48 -1.37 60.81
C GLU A 279 -50.29 -2.66 60.92
N GLU A 280 -49.74 -3.79 60.45
CA GLU A 280 -50.37 -5.12 60.56
C GLU A 280 -50.57 -5.56 62.02
N GLY A 281 -49.75 -5.07 62.95
CA GLY A 281 -49.93 -5.32 64.39
C GLY A 281 -51.17 -4.63 64.99
N ASN A 282 -51.75 -3.65 64.30
CA ASN A 282 -52.90 -2.90 64.80
C ASN A 282 -54.19 -3.71 64.59
N VAL A 283 -54.62 -4.41 65.64
CA VAL A 283 -55.79 -5.31 65.58
C VAL A 283 -56.94 -4.77 66.42
N PRO A 284 -58.21 -4.94 65.97
CA PRO A 284 -59.36 -4.48 66.74
C PRO A 284 -59.58 -5.31 68.00
N ALA A 285 -60.35 -4.77 68.94
CA ALA A 285 -60.77 -5.45 70.16
C ALA A 285 -61.31 -6.87 69.88
N ASN A 286 -60.99 -7.82 70.77
CA ASN A 286 -61.38 -9.23 70.72
C ASN A 286 -60.82 -10.07 69.55
N SER A 287 -59.84 -9.57 68.81
CA SER A 287 -59.19 -10.31 67.72
C SER A 287 -58.19 -11.35 68.23
N ILE A 288 -57.49 -11.06 69.35
CA ILE A 288 -56.47 -11.91 69.95
C ILE A 288 -57.16 -12.90 70.90
N ASN A 289 -57.28 -14.15 70.48
CA ASN A 289 -58.04 -15.18 71.20
C ASN A 289 -57.32 -16.53 71.30
N THR A 290 -56.14 -16.66 70.70
CA THR A 290 -55.38 -17.91 70.66
C THR A 290 -54.06 -17.77 71.42
N ILE A 291 -53.82 -18.66 72.38
CA ILE A 291 -52.57 -18.70 73.16
C ILE A 291 -51.79 -19.96 72.79
N THR A 292 -50.48 -19.81 72.57
CA THR A 292 -49.62 -20.94 72.21
C THR A 292 -49.23 -21.76 73.45
N GLY A 293 -49.19 -23.09 73.33
CA GLY A 293 -48.72 -24.00 74.37
C GLY A 293 -49.80 -24.57 75.30
N GLY A 294 -49.37 -25.11 76.45
CA GLY A 294 -50.24 -25.85 77.39
C GLY A 294 -51.30 -25.01 78.13
N TRP A 295 -51.32 -23.69 77.92
CA TRP A 295 -52.24 -22.76 78.57
C TRP A 295 -53.63 -22.72 77.90
N ALA A 296 -53.74 -23.13 76.63
CA ALA A 296 -54.96 -22.99 75.82
C ALA A 296 -56.21 -23.68 76.42
N GLN A 297 -56.03 -24.72 77.25
CA GLN A 297 -57.14 -25.42 77.92
C GLN A 297 -57.45 -24.87 79.32
N ARG A 298 -56.59 -24.01 79.86
CA ARG A 298 -56.67 -23.51 81.25
C ARG A 298 -57.11 -22.06 81.34
N VAL A 299 -56.88 -21.27 80.30
CA VAL A 299 -57.22 -19.84 80.26
C VAL A 299 -57.96 -19.49 78.98
N ARG A 300 -58.84 -18.48 79.07
CA ARG A 300 -59.42 -17.81 77.91
C ARG A 300 -58.82 -16.43 77.79
N ILE A 301 -58.37 -16.05 76.59
CA ILE A 301 -57.76 -14.75 76.35
C ILE A 301 -58.62 -13.90 75.40
N ALA A 302 -58.57 -12.58 75.59
CA ALA A 302 -59.16 -11.59 74.70
C ALA A 302 -58.46 -10.24 74.90
N ASN A 303 -58.21 -9.47 73.84
CA ASN A 303 -57.82 -8.07 73.98
C ASN A 303 -59.08 -7.20 74.19
N PRO A 304 -59.22 -6.49 75.32
CA PRO A 304 -60.44 -5.72 75.63
C PRO A 304 -60.59 -4.45 74.79
N SER A 305 -59.50 -3.94 74.21
CA SER A 305 -59.45 -2.77 73.34
C SER A 305 -58.60 -3.05 72.10
N ASP A 306 -58.69 -2.15 71.12
CA ASP A 306 -57.82 -2.18 69.94
C ASP A 306 -56.35 -2.08 70.38
N LEU A 307 -55.48 -2.78 69.65
CA LEU A 307 -54.03 -2.58 69.71
C LEU A 307 -53.67 -1.52 68.67
N THR A 308 -52.90 -0.53 69.08
CA THR A 308 -52.49 0.59 68.23
C THR A 308 -51.01 0.90 68.43
N GLY A 309 -50.47 1.78 67.59
CA GLY A 309 -49.09 2.21 67.66
C GLY A 309 -48.15 1.49 66.68
N GLY A 310 -48.64 0.50 65.92
CA GLY A 310 -47.90 -0.04 64.79
C GLY A 310 -47.88 0.97 63.64
N THR A 311 -46.70 1.37 63.17
CA THR A 311 -46.51 2.34 62.08
C THR A 311 -45.53 1.80 61.05
N SER A 312 -45.62 2.31 59.82
CA SER A 312 -44.64 2.07 58.76
C SER A 312 -44.19 3.39 58.15
N GLU A 313 -42.92 3.48 57.78
CA GLU A 313 -42.34 4.63 57.07
C GLU A 313 -42.07 4.28 55.61
N GLU A 314 -42.27 5.25 54.72
CA GLU A 314 -41.91 5.12 53.31
C GLU A 314 -40.41 5.45 53.15
N ARG A 315 -39.66 4.52 52.55
CA ARG A 315 -38.24 4.69 52.22
C ARG A 315 -37.98 4.34 50.78
N PHE A 316 -36.94 4.94 50.20
CA PHE A 316 -36.51 4.57 48.86
C PHE A 316 -35.93 3.15 48.86
N ALA A 317 -36.18 2.45 47.76
CA ALA A 317 -35.72 1.10 47.55
C ALA A 317 -35.26 0.92 46.11
N VAL A 318 -34.31 0.00 45.95
CA VAL A 318 -33.77 -0.37 44.65
C VAL A 318 -34.85 -1.04 43.81
N SER A 319 -35.03 -0.58 42.57
CA SER A 319 -35.92 -1.23 41.61
C SER A 319 -35.15 -1.85 40.44
N GLN A 320 -35.74 -2.84 39.77
CA GLN A 320 -35.20 -3.37 38.50
C GLN A 320 -35.04 -2.25 37.45
N ARG A 321 -35.94 -1.26 37.46
CA ARG A 321 -35.89 -0.12 36.53
C ARG A 321 -34.64 0.73 36.75
N ASP A 322 -34.24 0.95 38.00
CA ASP A 322 -33.03 1.71 38.33
C ASP A 322 -31.77 0.97 37.89
N GLN A 323 -31.73 -0.36 38.07
CA GLN A 323 -30.64 -1.21 37.59
C GLN A 323 -30.50 -1.19 36.06
N ASP A 324 -31.62 -1.37 35.34
CA ASP A 324 -31.64 -1.35 33.88
C ASP A 324 -31.24 0.03 33.34
N TYR A 325 -31.74 1.11 33.97
CA TYR A 325 -31.38 2.48 33.62
C TYR A 325 -29.88 2.73 33.80
N LEU A 326 -29.32 2.41 34.97
CA LEU A 326 -27.90 2.62 35.24
C LEU A 326 -27.03 1.80 34.29
N ARG A 327 -27.40 0.54 34.02
CA ARG A 327 -26.70 -0.31 33.05
C ARG A 327 -26.68 0.33 31.66
N ASP A 328 -27.82 0.83 31.19
CA ASP A 328 -27.92 1.42 29.85
C ASP A 328 -27.15 2.75 29.75
N VAL A 329 -27.15 3.56 30.81
CA VAL A 329 -26.34 4.78 30.91
C VAL A 329 -24.84 4.46 30.85
N LEU A 330 -24.38 3.49 31.65
CA LEU A 330 -22.97 3.08 31.64
C LEU A 330 -22.55 2.48 30.29
N LEU A 331 -23.41 1.68 29.68
CA LEU A 331 -23.13 1.11 28.36
C LEU A 331 -23.04 2.20 27.28
N ALA A 332 -23.90 3.23 27.34
CA ALA A 332 -23.84 4.37 26.44
C ALA A 332 -22.54 5.19 26.64
N ASP A 333 -22.11 5.40 27.89
CA ASP A 333 -20.85 6.09 28.20
C ASP A 333 -19.64 5.34 27.64
N VAL A 334 -19.56 4.02 27.88
CA VAL A 334 -18.48 3.18 27.32
C VAL A 334 -18.50 3.23 25.79
N ARG A 335 -19.66 3.13 25.15
CA ARG A 335 -19.77 3.21 23.68
C ARG A 335 -19.21 4.53 23.14
N GLY A 336 -19.49 5.64 23.81
CA GLY A 336 -18.94 6.96 23.45
C GLY A 336 -17.42 7.05 23.61
N LYS A 337 -16.83 6.25 24.49
CA LYS A 337 -15.38 6.21 24.78
C LYS A 337 -14.66 5.01 24.15
N ALA A 338 -15.38 4.14 23.44
CA ALA A 338 -14.88 2.84 23.01
C ALA A 338 -13.61 2.94 22.14
N LEU A 339 -13.57 3.89 21.21
CA LEU A 339 -12.41 4.10 20.36
C LEU A 339 -11.18 4.57 21.15
N THR A 340 -11.36 5.44 22.16
CA THR A 340 -10.29 5.90 23.04
C THR A 340 -9.78 4.77 23.95
N ILE A 341 -10.68 3.92 24.43
CA ILE A 341 -10.33 2.75 25.25
C ILE A 341 -9.53 1.72 24.43
N LEU A 342 -9.88 1.52 23.16
CA LEU A 342 -9.26 0.54 22.28
C LEU A 342 -7.99 1.04 21.59
N ALA A 343 -7.82 2.35 21.41
CA ALA A 343 -6.68 2.97 20.72
C ALA A 343 -5.29 2.50 21.19
N PRO A 344 -5.02 2.30 22.49
CA PRO A 344 -3.70 1.84 22.97
C PRO A 344 -3.35 0.41 22.54
N GLU A 345 -4.36 -0.42 22.25
CA GLU A 345 -4.19 -1.82 21.83
C GLU A 345 -4.04 -1.95 20.31
N VAL A 346 -4.20 -0.86 19.56
CA VAL A 346 -4.06 -0.86 18.10
C VAL A 346 -2.58 -1.02 17.74
N PRO A 347 -2.21 -2.00 16.88
CA PRO A 347 -0.85 -2.15 16.41
C PRO A 347 -0.32 -0.89 15.71
N PRO A 348 1.00 -0.63 15.73
CA PRO A 348 1.58 0.48 14.98
C PRO A 348 1.30 0.34 13.48
N ASN A 349 0.97 1.45 12.82
CA ASN A 349 0.59 1.48 11.40
C ASN A 349 -0.64 0.60 11.07
N ALA A 350 -1.56 0.43 12.03
CA ALA A 350 -2.86 -0.16 11.76
C ALA A 350 -3.95 0.91 11.80
N TRP A 351 -4.92 0.78 10.91
CA TRP A 351 -6.13 1.58 10.88
C TRP A 351 -7.25 0.81 11.58
N LEU A 352 -7.89 1.47 12.55
CA LEU A 352 -9.07 0.98 13.26
C LEU A 352 -10.28 1.84 12.86
N PRO A 353 -11.19 1.33 12.02
CA PRO A 353 -12.41 2.05 11.68
C PRO A 353 -13.40 2.03 12.85
N SER A 354 -14.02 3.19 13.12
CA SER A 354 -15.01 3.38 14.19
C SER A 354 -16.20 2.44 14.07
N GLU A 355 -16.60 2.08 12.87
CA GLU A 355 -17.77 1.27 12.55
C GLU A 355 -17.57 -0.20 12.95
N THR A 356 -16.32 -0.63 13.09
CA THR A 356 -15.99 -1.99 13.52
C THR A 356 -15.97 -2.12 15.05
N VAL A 357 -15.92 -0.99 15.76
CA VAL A 357 -15.83 -0.98 17.21
C VAL A 357 -17.17 -1.40 17.80
N SER A 358 -17.13 -2.45 18.60
CA SER A 358 -18.28 -3.04 19.27
C SER A 358 -18.00 -3.14 20.77
N VAL A 359 -19.07 -3.00 21.55
CA VAL A 359 -19.02 -3.12 23.01
C VAL A 359 -19.99 -4.21 23.42
N SER A 360 -19.49 -5.21 24.12
CA SER A 360 -20.27 -6.32 24.65
C SER A 360 -20.10 -6.40 26.17
N ILE A 361 -21.17 -6.75 26.88
CA ILE A 361 -21.14 -6.90 28.34
C ILE A 361 -20.65 -8.31 28.66
N GLN A 362 -19.61 -8.42 29.49
CA GLN A 362 -19.14 -9.72 30.00
C GLN A 362 -19.90 -10.13 31.26
N TRP A 363 -19.97 -9.22 32.23
CA TRP A 363 -20.72 -9.43 33.47
C TRP A 363 -21.10 -8.09 34.10
N THR A 364 -22.12 -8.13 34.94
CA THR A 364 -22.60 -7.02 35.76
C THR A 364 -22.76 -7.48 37.19
N ASN A 365 -22.40 -6.62 38.14
CA ASN A 365 -22.55 -6.86 39.57
C ASN A 365 -23.19 -5.63 40.22
N THR A 366 -24.19 -5.86 41.08
CA THR A 366 -24.85 -4.82 41.87
C THR A 366 -24.68 -5.16 43.33
N GLU A 367 -24.39 -4.15 44.15
CA GLU A 367 -24.20 -4.36 45.60
C GLU A 367 -25.53 -4.67 46.31
N LEU A 368 -26.63 -4.14 45.77
CA LEU A 368 -27.97 -4.22 46.34
C LEU A 368 -28.94 -4.93 45.40
N PHE A 369 -29.91 -5.63 45.98
CA PHE A 369 -30.95 -6.37 45.26
C PHE A 369 -32.26 -5.58 45.15
N ASN A 370 -33.11 -5.99 44.21
CA ASN A 370 -34.44 -5.39 44.03
C ASN A 370 -35.28 -5.49 45.33
N GLY A 371 -35.81 -4.35 45.78
CA GLY A 371 -36.59 -4.21 47.00
C GLY A 371 -35.78 -3.88 48.26
N GLU A 372 -34.45 -3.85 48.19
CA GLU A 372 -33.62 -3.42 49.31
C GLU A 372 -33.67 -1.91 49.50
N VAL A 373 -33.73 -1.49 50.77
CA VAL A 373 -33.80 -0.08 51.17
C VAL A 373 -32.43 0.56 51.02
N ALA A 374 -32.34 1.54 50.12
CA ALA A 374 -31.16 2.37 49.92
C ALA A 374 -31.58 3.63 49.13
N ASP A 375 -30.86 4.73 49.32
CA ASP A 375 -31.06 5.96 48.55
C ASP A 375 -30.30 5.94 47.21
N GLU A 376 -29.21 5.16 47.14
CA GLU A 376 -28.34 5.03 45.98
C GLU A 376 -28.09 3.56 45.62
N LEU A 377 -27.94 3.32 44.32
CA LEU A 377 -27.60 2.03 43.74
C LEU A 377 -26.26 2.14 43.02
N THR A 378 -25.31 1.27 43.39
CA THR A 378 -24.01 1.11 42.70
C THR A 378 -24.04 -0.11 41.78
N LEU A 379 -23.57 0.06 40.54
CA LEU A 379 -23.41 -1.02 39.57
C LEU A 379 -21.97 -1.03 39.04
N THR A 380 -21.34 -2.19 39.11
CA THR A 380 -20.05 -2.48 38.47
C THR A 380 -20.29 -3.35 37.24
N MET A 381 -19.72 -2.96 36.11
CA MET A 381 -19.88 -3.66 34.84
C MET A 381 -18.51 -3.88 34.19
N MET A 382 -18.26 -5.11 33.76
CA MET A 382 -17.13 -5.43 32.89
C MET A 382 -17.62 -5.54 31.45
N VAL A 383 -17.00 -4.76 30.58
CA VAL A 383 -17.31 -4.73 29.15
C VAL A 383 -16.09 -5.16 28.36
N LEU A 384 -16.33 -5.90 27.29
CA LEU A 384 -15.33 -6.18 26.27
C LEU A 384 -15.55 -5.20 25.12
N VAL A 385 -14.55 -4.32 24.92
CA VAL A 385 -14.48 -3.44 23.76
C VAL A 385 -13.63 -4.12 22.71
N SER A 386 -14.15 -4.29 21.51
CA SER A 386 -13.47 -5.00 20.43
C SER A 386 -13.64 -4.31 19.09
N GLY A 387 -12.72 -4.55 18.16
CA GLY A 387 -12.77 -4.01 16.80
C GLY A 387 -11.86 -4.74 15.84
N LEU A 388 -11.99 -4.40 14.56
CA LEU A 388 -11.15 -4.94 13.50
C LEU A 388 -10.11 -3.89 13.10
N ALA A 389 -8.84 -4.21 13.25
CA ALA A 389 -7.73 -3.38 12.80
C ALA A 389 -7.18 -3.93 11.48
N VAL A 390 -6.85 -3.04 10.54
CA VAL A 390 -6.25 -3.39 9.23
C VAL A 390 -4.87 -2.75 9.15
N GLN A 391 -3.85 -3.54 8.84
CA GLN A 391 -2.49 -3.04 8.73
C GLN A 391 -2.35 -2.18 7.46
N THR A 392 -1.88 -0.94 7.58
CA THR A 392 -1.80 -0.03 6.42
C THR A 392 -0.69 -0.42 5.45
N SER A 393 0.37 -1.09 5.91
CA SER A 393 1.45 -1.59 5.03
C SER A 393 0.94 -2.56 3.97
N ASP A 394 -0.03 -3.40 4.35
CA ASP A 394 -0.59 -4.43 3.49
C ASP A 394 -1.45 -3.83 2.35
N LEU A 395 -1.92 -2.59 2.55
CA LEU A 395 -2.71 -1.85 1.57
C LEU A 395 -1.83 -1.18 0.52
N VAL A 396 -0.63 -0.72 0.91
CA VAL A 396 0.25 0.06 0.02
C VAL A 396 0.64 -0.73 -1.21
N ASP A 397 1.07 -1.98 -1.06
CA ASP A 397 1.53 -2.82 -2.17
C ASP A 397 0.42 -3.08 -3.19
N PHE A 398 -0.78 -3.41 -2.71
CA PHE A 398 -1.95 -3.66 -3.57
C PHE A 398 -2.37 -2.42 -4.35
N VAL A 399 -2.45 -1.29 -3.65
CA VAL A 399 -2.91 -0.04 -4.23
C VAL A 399 -1.88 0.52 -5.20
N LEU A 400 -0.58 0.37 -4.91
CA LEU A 400 0.49 0.75 -5.83
C LEU A 400 0.42 -0.05 -7.14
N ALA A 401 0.22 -1.37 -7.05
CA ALA A 401 0.04 -2.21 -8.24
C ALA A 401 -1.18 -1.79 -9.08
N ARG A 402 -2.28 -1.36 -8.43
CA ARG A 402 -3.47 -0.86 -9.13
C ARG A 402 -3.24 0.51 -9.77
N LEU A 403 -2.52 1.41 -9.10
CA LEU A 403 -2.12 2.72 -9.63
C LEU A 403 -1.21 2.58 -10.85
N GLU A 404 -0.23 1.67 -10.81
CA GLU A 404 0.66 1.38 -11.96
C GLU A 404 -0.11 0.85 -13.16
N ALA A 405 -1.14 0.01 -12.95
CA ALA A 405 -1.96 -0.55 -14.02
C ALA A 405 -2.83 0.51 -14.74
N GLU A 406 -3.31 1.54 -14.02
CA GLU A 406 -4.09 2.65 -14.59
C GLU A 406 -3.20 3.79 -15.10
N THR A 407 -1.89 3.78 -14.79
CA THR A 407 -0.95 4.81 -15.23
C THR A 407 -0.67 4.68 -16.73
N PRO A 408 -0.76 5.78 -17.52
CA PRO A 408 -0.47 5.75 -18.94
C PRO A 408 0.94 5.24 -19.25
N PRO A 409 1.15 4.56 -20.39
CA PRO A 409 2.48 4.10 -20.78
C PRO A 409 3.43 5.30 -20.92
N ARG A 410 4.65 5.17 -20.37
CA ARG A 410 5.72 6.19 -20.35
C ARG A 410 5.45 7.38 -19.41
N ALA A 411 4.48 7.26 -18.51
CA ALA A 411 4.38 8.10 -17.32
C ALA A 411 5.15 7.46 -16.15
N LEU A 412 5.64 8.29 -15.24
CA LEU A 412 6.28 7.88 -13.99
C LEU A 412 5.48 8.44 -12.82
N ILE A 413 5.11 7.60 -11.85
CA ILE A 413 4.44 8.06 -10.63
C ILE A 413 5.46 8.81 -9.76
N ASP A 414 5.05 9.95 -9.21
CA ASP A 414 5.82 10.69 -8.21
C ASP A 414 5.54 10.12 -6.81
N PRO A 415 6.47 9.36 -6.21
CA PRO A 415 6.25 8.65 -4.95
C PRO A 415 6.02 9.60 -3.77
N ASP A 416 6.56 10.82 -3.83
CA ASP A 416 6.41 11.83 -2.77
C ASP A 416 5.01 12.46 -2.75
N SER A 417 4.24 12.26 -3.83
CA SER A 417 2.90 12.83 -3.98
C SER A 417 1.75 11.88 -3.62
N LEU A 418 2.10 10.68 -3.15
CA LEU A 418 1.14 9.63 -2.86
C LEU A 418 0.42 9.92 -1.53
N ASP A 419 -0.89 10.10 -1.62
CA ASP A 419 -1.77 10.32 -0.48
C ASP A 419 -2.83 9.21 -0.43
N PHE A 420 -3.04 8.65 0.76
CA PHE A 420 -3.96 7.55 1.02
C PHE A 420 -5.01 7.98 2.02
N HIS A 421 -6.27 7.93 1.60
CA HIS A 421 -7.40 8.12 2.49
C HIS A 421 -8.23 6.84 2.58
N LEU A 422 -8.48 6.39 3.80
CA LEU A 422 -9.23 5.17 4.09
C LEU A 422 -10.64 5.55 4.49
N GLU A 423 -11.61 5.16 3.67
CA GLU A 423 -13.02 5.37 3.94
C GLU A 423 -13.67 4.02 4.28
N SER A 424 -14.20 3.90 5.49
CA SER A 424 -14.91 2.71 5.91
C SER A 424 -16.27 2.61 5.22
N GLY A 425 -16.63 1.37 4.87
CA GLY A 425 -17.91 1.03 4.26
C GLY A 425 -18.73 0.11 5.15
N THR A 426 -19.27 -0.94 4.56
CA THR A 426 -20.16 -1.88 5.26
C THR A 426 -19.39 -2.88 6.11
N VAL A 427 -19.78 -3.04 7.37
CA VAL A 427 -19.27 -4.09 8.26
C VAL A 427 -20.20 -5.30 8.21
N ASN A 428 -19.69 -6.44 7.77
CA ASN A 428 -20.43 -7.70 7.72
C ASN A 428 -20.11 -8.53 8.96
N ALA A 429 -21.08 -8.61 9.88
CA ALA A 429 -21.07 -9.50 11.03
C ALA A 429 -19.81 -9.42 11.92
N GLY A 430 -19.09 -8.29 11.91
CA GLY A 430 -17.87 -8.09 12.71
C GLY A 430 -16.68 -8.97 12.32
N THR A 431 -16.74 -9.65 11.17
CA THR A 431 -15.67 -10.55 10.68
C THR A 431 -15.09 -10.07 9.35
N GLU A 432 -15.90 -9.35 8.58
CA GLU A 432 -15.51 -8.73 7.32
C GLU A 432 -15.85 -7.25 7.33
N LEU A 433 -14.94 -6.44 6.78
CA LEU A 433 -15.08 -5.01 6.61
C LEU A 433 -14.88 -4.68 5.14
N ALA A 434 -15.90 -4.18 4.47
CA ALA A 434 -15.74 -3.54 3.17
C ALA A 434 -15.32 -2.08 3.39
N PHE A 435 -14.30 -1.62 2.68
CA PHE A 435 -13.80 -0.25 2.75
C PHE A 435 -13.27 0.18 1.38
N THR A 436 -13.16 1.49 1.17
CA THR A 436 -12.62 2.05 -0.06
C THR A 436 -11.33 2.78 0.27
N VAL A 437 -10.26 2.48 -0.45
CA VAL A 437 -9.03 3.25 -0.39
C VAL A 437 -9.08 4.29 -1.49
N ARG A 438 -9.26 5.55 -1.09
CA ARG A 438 -9.16 6.68 -2.00
C ARG A 438 -7.71 7.12 -2.07
N THR A 439 -7.14 7.01 -3.27
CA THR A 439 -5.75 7.37 -3.50
C THR A 439 -5.60 8.52 -4.46
N ARG A 440 -4.66 9.38 -4.14
CA ARG A 440 -4.27 10.49 -4.98
C ARG A 440 -2.77 10.43 -5.20
N ALA A 441 -2.38 10.38 -6.46
CA ALA A 441 -0.98 10.40 -6.85
C ALA A 441 -0.79 11.38 -8.01
N ARG A 442 0.38 11.99 -8.10
CA ARG A 442 0.79 12.69 -9.32
C ARG A 442 1.62 11.75 -10.18
N TYR A 443 1.40 11.79 -11.48
CA TYR A 443 2.29 11.15 -12.44
C TYR A 443 2.86 12.20 -13.39
N LEU A 444 4.11 11.98 -13.77
CA LEU A 444 4.88 12.78 -14.70
C LEU A 444 4.83 12.11 -16.07
N GLN A 445 4.19 12.75 -17.03
CA GLN A 445 4.10 12.25 -18.39
C GLN A 445 5.12 12.94 -19.29
N ALA A 446 6.00 12.14 -19.91
CA ALA A 446 6.88 12.68 -20.94
C ALA A 446 6.08 12.98 -22.20
N PRO A 447 6.26 14.15 -22.83
CA PRO A 447 5.55 14.49 -24.04
C PRO A 447 5.99 13.58 -25.21
N ASP A 448 5.08 13.33 -26.15
CA ASP A 448 5.39 12.51 -27.31
C ASP A 448 6.38 13.23 -28.23
N ARG A 449 7.62 12.72 -28.22
CA ARG A 449 8.72 13.23 -29.03
C ARG A 449 8.40 13.22 -30.52
N GLN A 450 7.64 12.26 -31.03
CA GLN A 450 7.33 12.21 -32.47
C GLN A 450 6.36 13.31 -32.86
N VAL A 451 5.27 13.46 -32.09
CA VAL A 451 4.25 14.50 -32.30
C VAL A 451 4.87 15.89 -32.19
N LEU A 452 5.68 16.13 -31.15
CA LEU A 452 6.40 17.40 -30.97
C LEU A 452 7.29 17.74 -32.16
N ARG A 453 8.05 16.76 -32.66
CA ARG A 453 8.98 16.99 -33.79
C ARG A 453 8.24 17.31 -35.08
N THR A 454 7.08 16.71 -35.31
CA THR A 454 6.29 16.97 -36.52
C THR A 454 5.54 18.30 -36.46
N MET A 455 4.97 18.64 -35.30
CA MET A 455 4.22 19.89 -35.12
C MET A 455 5.12 21.13 -35.11
N LEU A 456 6.32 21.00 -34.53
CA LEU A 456 7.27 22.11 -34.39
C LEU A 456 8.23 22.27 -35.58
N ALA A 457 8.12 21.40 -36.61
CA ALA A 457 8.99 21.46 -37.77
C ALA A 457 8.70 22.72 -38.63
N GLY A 458 9.71 23.56 -38.82
CA GLY A 458 9.59 24.80 -39.61
C GLY A 458 8.84 25.95 -38.92
N THR A 459 8.45 25.79 -37.66
CA THR A 459 7.76 26.83 -36.89
C THR A 459 8.69 28.01 -36.57
N PRO A 460 8.24 29.27 -36.72
CA PRO A 460 8.94 30.45 -36.23
C PRO A 460 9.03 30.46 -34.70
N LEU A 461 10.12 30.99 -34.13
CA LEU A 461 10.30 31.06 -32.68
C LEU A 461 9.24 31.93 -31.99
N ALA A 462 8.70 32.93 -32.68
CA ALA A 462 7.65 33.81 -32.16
C ALA A 462 6.30 33.10 -31.94
N ASP A 463 6.05 31.99 -32.65
CA ASP A 463 4.82 31.19 -32.51
C ASP A 463 5.05 29.95 -31.62
N LEU A 464 6.27 29.75 -31.11
CA LEU A 464 6.62 28.55 -30.34
C LEU A 464 5.82 28.48 -29.04
N ASP A 465 5.66 29.58 -28.31
CA ASP A 465 4.87 29.63 -27.08
C ASP A 465 3.42 29.20 -27.32
N ARG A 466 2.82 29.66 -28.42
CA ARG A 466 1.44 29.31 -28.80
C ARG A 466 1.31 27.82 -29.10
N ASN A 467 2.24 27.27 -29.89
CA ASN A 467 2.21 25.87 -30.29
C ASN A 467 2.54 24.92 -29.12
N MET A 468 3.37 25.36 -28.17
CA MET A 468 3.65 24.61 -26.95
C MET A 468 2.43 24.60 -26.02
N ALA A 469 1.72 25.73 -25.90
CA ALA A 469 0.47 25.81 -25.15
C ALA A 469 -0.65 24.94 -25.77
N GLU A 470 -0.72 24.83 -27.09
CA GLU A 470 -1.68 23.93 -27.78
C GLU A 470 -1.41 22.44 -27.52
N LEU A 471 -0.18 22.10 -27.10
CA LEU A 471 0.24 20.73 -26.76
C LEU A 471 0.24 20.46 -25.25
N ASP A 472 -0.34 21.36 -24.44
CA ASP A 472 -0.42 21.25 -22.98
C ASP A 472 0.95 21.13 -22.30
N ILE A 473 1.95 21.82 -22.87
CA ILE A 473 3.31 21.88 -22.33
C ILE A 473 3.54 23.23 -21.66
N GLU A 474 3.52 23.23 -20.34
CA GLU A 474 3.78 24.41 -19.52
C GLU A 474 5.29 24.71 -19.39
N GLU A 475 5.63 25.97 -19.10
CA GLU A 475 6.99 26.39 -18.78
C GLU A 475 7.49 25.72 -17.48
N PRO A 476 8.80 25.41 -17.34
CA PRO A 476 9.90 25.85 -18.18
C PRO A 476 10.34 24.83 -19.25
N TRP A 477 10.53 25.31 -20.48
CA TRP A 477 11.23 24.59 -21.56
C TRP A 477 12.41 25.42 -22.06
N GLN A 478 13.45 24.75 -22.58
CA GLN A 478 14.66 25.39 -23.09
C GLN A 478 14.93 24.98 -24.53
N ILE A 479 15.29 25.95 -25.37
CA ILE A 479 15.61 25.72 -26.77
C ILE A 479 17.05 26.14 -27.08
N ARG A 480 17.79 25.27 -27.78
CA ARG A 480 19.12 25.56 -28.34
C ARG A 480 19.11 25.30 -29.83
N ILE A 481 19.36 26.33 -30.63
CA ILE A 481 19.34 26.28 -32.10
C ILE A 481 20.76 26.50 -32.61
N SER A 482 21.14 25.71 -33.61
CA SER A 482 22.42 25.84 -34.31
C SER A 482 22.15 25.92 -35.82
N PRO A 483 22.62 26.98 -36.52
CA PRO A 483 23.28 28.19 -35.98
C PRO A 483 22.32 29.11 -35.19
N PRO A 484 22.81 29.92 -34.23
CA PRO A 484 21.97 30.69 -33.31
C PRO A 484 21.24 31.88 -33.95
N GLU A 485 21.66 32.32 -35.13
CA GLU A 485 21.10 33.47 -35.87
C GLU A 485 19.72 33.18 -36.50
N ARG A 486 19.17 31.99 -36.31
CA ARG A 486 17.90 31.58 -36.91
C ARG A 486 16.70 31.93 -36.06
N GLU A 487 15.68 32.44 -36.73
CA GLU A 487 14.38 32.78 -36.15
C GLU A 487 13.32 31.66 -36.29
N ALA A 488 13.68 30.52 -36.88
CA ALA A 488 12.76 29.40 -37.11
C ALA A 488 13.44 28.04 -36.89
N LEU A 489 12.62 27.08 -36.45
CA LEU A 489 13.03 25.69 -36.25
C LEU A 489 13.38 24.98 -37.57
N PRO A 490 14.23 23.94 -37.55
CA PRO A 490 14.52 23.14 -38.73
C PRO A 490 13.24 22.57 -39.37
N THR A 491 13.13 22.64 -40.70
CA THR A 491 11.99 22.09 -41.44
C THR A 491 11.97 20.56 -41.47
N LEU A 492 13.08 19.92 -41.12
CA LEU A 492 13.22 18.46 -41.08
C LEU A 492 13.01 17.97 -39.64
N PRO A 493 11.94 17.22 -39.33
CA PRO A 493 11.60 16.80 -37.96
C PRO A 493 12.74 16.04 -37.24
N TYR A 494 13.54 15.28 -37.99
CA TYR A 494 14.64 14.51 -37.42
C TYR A 494 15.79 15.39 -36.88
N ARG A 495 15.88 16.65 -37.29
CA ARG A 495 16.87 17.65 -36.82
C ARG A 495 16.45 18.37 -35.54
N ILE A 496 15.22 18.15 -35.09
CA ILE A 496 14.74 18.57 -33.78
C ILE A 496 14.98 17.40 -32.83
N ARG A 497 15.82 17.60 -31.82
CA ARG A 497 16.05 16.66 -30.72
C ARG A 497 15.21 17.11 -29.53
N VAL A 498 14.38 16.22 -29.00
CA VAL A 498 13.57 16.48 -27.81
C VAL A 498 14.16 15.69 -26.65
N GLU A 499 14.62 16.40 -25.63
CA GLU A 499 15.15 15.87 -24.37
C GLU A 499 14.13 16.18 -23.26
N THR A 500 13.94 15.23 -22.34
CA THR A 500 13.02 15.40 -21.21
C THR A 500 13.86 15.58 -19.96
N SER A 501 13.71 16.70 -19.26
CA SER A 501 14.42 16.96 -18.01
C SER A 501 13.62 16.36 -16.86
N TRP A 502 13.94 15.12 -16.49
CA TRP A 502 13.35 14.48 -15.32
C TRP A 502 13.90 15.12 -14.03
N PRO A 503 13.07 15.36 -13.00
CA PRO A 503 13.55 15.75 -11.69
C PRO A 503 14.47 14.67 -11.12
N ALA A 504 15.51 15.07 -10.38
CA ALA A 504 16.58 14.17 -9.92
C ALA A 504 16.11 12.97 -9.08
N THR A 505 14.92 13.05 -8.47
CA THR A 505 14.30 11.97 -7.68
C THR A 505 13.74 10.83 -8.54
N ALA A 506 13.43 11.08 -9.82
CA ALA A 506 12.82 10.10 -10.74
C ALA A 506 13.83 9.32 -11.60
N ALA A 507 15.13 9.62 -11.49
CA ALA A 507 16.17 9.09 -12.38
C ALA A 507 16.77 7.74 -11.94
N THR A 508 16.24 7.11 -10.89
CA THR A 508 16.90 5.95 -10.27
C THR A 508 16.58 4.60 -10.94
N ASP A 509 15.53 4.50 -11.77
CA ASP A 509 15.18 3.26 -12.47
C ASP A 509 14.85 3.49 -13.96
N SER A 510 15.86 3.88 -14.75
CA SER A 510 15.78 3.84 -16.22
C SER A 510 16.97 3.12 -16.85
#